data_AF-A0A2D5SC94-F1
#
_entry.id   AF-A0A2D5SC94-F1
#
_cell.length_a   1.000
_cell.length_b   1.000
_cell.length_c   1.000
_cell.angle_alpha   90.00
_cell.angle_beta   90.00
_cell.angle_gamma   90.00
#
_symmetry.space_group_name_H-M   'P 1'
#
loop_
_entity.id
_entity.type
_entity.pdbx_description
1 polymer ?
#
loop_
_entity_poly.entity_id
_entity_poly.type
_entity_poly.pdbx_seq_one_letter_code
_entity_poly.pdbx_strand_id
1 'polypeptide(L)'
;MNLLESLVMLTSTARLASHLHTTSKNLYVTTVVVFCCLIVAQITTKNAPAEEPTLEIGSRRELFVDGGLIDRLDGNVRLQMHRPIPREVAIVHDAPWEGTGSGYHSIFQDGPMYRMYYKAWHLDAQKGKLNSNRHPLYCCYAESRDGIHWQKPKLGIHEHDGSTKNNIVAAPGTHPPLNVDPGHPAVFRDENPSAAPDAKYKAIFRSSNPNGLLPFKSPDGLHWSPMTDKPILSGIGAFDSQNLAFWDPTIGKYRAYWRIFTAGVTSKALTSRSRSSRPLFKKPG
;
A
#
# COMPACT_ATOMS: atom_id res chain seq x y z
N MET A 1 -13.67 -7.76 43.27
CA MET A 1 -13.41 -7.18 44.61
C MET A 1 -12.23 -6.25 44.46
N ASN A 2 -12.47 -4.94 44.49
CA ASN A 2 -11.41 -3.95 44.33
C ASN A 2 -10.59 -3.84 45.61
N LEU A 3 -9.31 -3.45 45.51
CA LEU A 3 -8.38 -3.30 46.65
C LEU A 3 -8.96 -2.54 47.85
N LEU A 4 -9.84 -1.57 47.60
CA LEU A 4 -10.57 -0.83 48.63
C LEU A 4 -11.57 -1.68 49.43
N GLU A 5 -12.30 -2.60 48.80
CA GLU A 5 -13.25 -3.48 49.50
C GLU A 5 -12.52 -4.48 50.40
N SER A 6 -11.37 -4.98 49.95
CA SER A 6 -10.51 -5.85 50.75
C SER A 6 -9.93 -5.14 51.98
N LEU A 7 -9.51 -3.87 51.84
CA LEU A 7 -8.97 -3.06 52.94
C LEU A 7 -10.04 -2.73 54.01
N VAL A 8 -11.29 -2.49 53.57
CA VAL A 8 -12.43 -2.23 54.47
C VAL A 8 -12.82 -3.48 55.26
N MET A 9 -12.77 -4.67 54.65
CA MET A 9 -12.96 -5.94 55.36
C MET A 9 -11.88 -6.20 56.43
N LEU A 10 -10.61 -5.92 56.13
CA LEU A 10 -9.48 -6.07 57.06
C LEU A 10 -9.56 -5.13 58.28
N THR A 11 -10.04 -3.90 58.07
CA THR A 11 -10.20 -2.91 59.17
C THR A 11 -11.41 -3.18 60.05
N SER A 12 -12.50 -3.71 59.49
CA SER A 12 -13.69 -4.09 60.25
C SER A 12 -13.42 -5.33 61.13
N THR A 13 -12.67 -6.31 60.60
CA THR A 13 -12.33 -7.56 61.30
C THR A 13 -11.31 -7.35 62.44
N ALA A 14 -10.37 -6.40 62.29
CA ALA A 14 -9.43 -6.05 63.36
C ALA A 14 -10.10 -5.50 64.63
N ARG A 15 -11.27 -4.83 64.51
CA ARG A 15 -12.04 -4.33 65.66
C ARG A 15 -12.77 -5.44 66.44
N LEU A 16 -13.08 -6.58 65.81
CA LEU A 16 -13.67 -7.73 66.51
C LEU A 16 -12.65 -8.51 67.35
N ALA A 17 -11.36 -8.44 67.02
CA ALA A 17 -10.30 -9.20 67.70
C ALA A 17 -9.94 -8.65 69.10
N SER A 18 -10.26 -7.39 69.40
CA SER A 18 -9.95 -6.76 70.70
C SER A 18 -10.78 -7.29 71.88
N HIS A 19 -11.80 -8.12 71.64
CA HIS A 19 -12.68 -8.69 72.68
C HIS A 19 -12.52 -10.21 72.88
N LEU A 20 -11.51 -10.83 72.25
CA LEU A 20 -11.28 -12.28 72.33
C LEU A 20 -10.29 -12.69 73.44
N HIS A 21 -10.50 -13.88 74.03
CA HIS A 21 -9.57 -14.52 74.96
C HIS A 21 -8.25 -14.94 74.26
N THR A 22 -7.17 -15.08 75.04
CA THR A 22 -5.78 -15.20 74.55
C THR A 22 -5.56 -16.35 73.54
N THR A 23 -6.18 -17.50 73.75
CA THR A 23 -6.10 -18.65 72.83
C THR A 23 -6.76 -18.37 71.47
N SER A 24 -7.87 -17.63 71.47
CA SER A 24 -8.60 -17.23 70.27
C SER A 24 -7.84 -16.16 69.46
N LYS A 25 -7.06 -15.30 70.15
CA LYS A 25 -6.18 -14.30 69.50
C LYS A 25 -5.05 -14.95 68.70
N ASN A 26 -4.43 -16.00 69.23
CA ASN A 26 -3.37 -16.72 68.53
C ASN A 26 -3.89 -17.42 67.27
N LEU A 27 -5.07 -18.05 67.33
CA LEU A 27 -5.72 -18.66 66.16
C LEU A 27 -6.10 -17.59 65.11
N TYR A 28 -6.55 -16.42 65.55
CA TYR A 28 -6.88 -15.30 64.67
C TYR A 28 -5.65 -14.73 63.96
N VAL A 29 -4.55 -14.51 64.69
CA VAL A 29 -3.27 -14.04 64.12
C VAL A 29 -2.74 -15.05 63.10
N THR A 30 -2.76 -16.35 63.41
CA THR A 30 -2.33 -17.39 62.44
C THR A 30 -3.21 -17.37 61.19
N THR A 31 -4.53 -17.24 61.34
CA THR A 31 -5.46 -17.19 60.20
C THR A 31 -5.24 -15.95 59.32
N VAL A 32 -5.04 -14.78 59.93
CA VAL A 32 -4.73 -13.53 59.21
C VAL A 32 -3.39 -13.61 58.50
N VAL A 33 -2.36 -14.18 59.13
CA VAL A 33 -1.04 -14.38 58.52
C VAL A 33 -1.13 -15.34 57.33
N VAL A 34 -1.83 -16.47 57.46
CA VAL A 34 -2.04 -17.42 56.36
C VAL A 34 -2.82 -16.76 55.21
N PHE A 35 -3.86 -15.98 55.51
CA PHE A 35 -4.65 -15.28 54.50
C PHE A 35 -3.83 -14.18 53.80
N CYS A 36 -2.99 -13.44 54.53
CA CYS A 36 -2.04 -12.49 53.96
C CYS A 36 -0.99 -13.19 53.07
N CYS A 37 -0.43 -14.33 53.50
CA CYS A 37 0.51 -15.10 52.70
C CYS A 37 -0.13 -15.63 51.41
N LEU A 38 -1.39 -16.08 51.46
CA LEU A 38 -2.15 -16.52 50.28
C LEU A 38 -2.46 -15.37 49.32
N ILE A 39 -2.80 -14.18 49.84
CA ILE A 39 -3.01 -12.97 49.01
C ILE A 39 -1.70 -12.54 48.35
N VAL A 40 -0.58 -12.51 49.09
CA VAL A 40 0.74 -12.18 48.53
C VAL A 40 1.16 -13.18 47.46
N ALA A 41 0.94 -14.48 47.68
CA ALA A 41 1.23 -15.53 46.70
C ALA A 41 0.40 -15.35 45.40
N GLN A 42 -0.88 -14.97 45.50
CA GLN A 42 -1.73 -14.71 44.33
C GLN A 42 -1.36 -13.43 43.57
N ILE A 43 -0.84 -12.42 44.27
CA ILE A 43 -0.33 -11.19 43.65
C ILE A 43 0.97 -11.47 42.89
N THR A 44 1.83 -12.35 43.40
CA THR A 44 3.08 -12.73 42.70
C THR A 44 2.85 -13.58 41.45
N THR A 45 1.77 -14.37 41.38
CA THR A 45 1.48 -15.20 40.19
C THR A 45 0.82 -14.44 39.03
N LYS A 46 0.26 -13.25 39.26
CA LYS A 46 -0.44 -12.47 38.22
C LYS A 46 0.45 -11.53 37.42
N ASN A 47 1.72 -11.39 37.80
CA ASN A 47 2.70 -10.53 37.14
C ASN A 47 3.75 -11.30 36.34
N ALA A 48 3.42 -12.50 35.84
CA ALA A 48 4.18 -13.03 34.72
C ALA A 48 3.98 -12.04 33.55
N PRO A 49 5.05 -11.47 32.96
CA PRO A 49 4.90 -10.64 31.77
C PRO A 49 4.15 -11.47 30.73
N ALA A 50 3.06 -10.91 30.20
CA ALA A 50 2.37 -11.54 29.09
C ALA A 50 3.41 -11.75 27.99
N GLU A 51 3.58 -12.99 27.56
CA GLU A 51 4.46 -13.34 26.45
C GLU A 51 4.01 -12.48 25.26
N GLU A 52 4.86 -11.55 24.81
CA GLU A 52 4.49 -10.71 23.67
C GLU A 52 4.22 -11.63 22.49
N PRO A 53 3.07 -11.46 21.79
CA PRO A 53 2.70 -12.38 20.73
C PRO A 53 3.81 -12.39 19.67
N THR A 54 4.40 -13.57 19.46
CA THR A 54 5.42 -13.79 18.42
C THR A 54 4.86 -13.38 17.07
N LEU A 55 5.51 -12.40 16.44
CA LEU A 55 5.10 -11.91 15.14
C LEU A 55 5.56 -12.87 14.04
N GLU A 56 4.62 -13.59 13.45
CA GLU A 56 4.87 -14.45 12.29
C GLU A 56 5.25 -13.61 11.06
N ILE A 57 6.54 -13.64 10.69
CA ILE A 57 7.05 -12.95 9.50
C ILE A 57 7.09 -13.84 8.25
N GLY A 58 7.22 -15.16 8.42
CA GLY A 58 7.36 -16.10 7.31
C GLY A 58 8.55 -15.76 6.41
N SER A 59 8.39 -15.94 5.09
CA SER A 59 9.42 -15.64 4.08
C SER A 59 9.28 -14.25 3.46
N ARG A 60 8.51 -13.34 4.09
CA ARG A 60 8.26 -12.01 3.53
C ARG A 60 9.51 -11.15 3.61
N ARG A 61 9.74 -10.32 2.59
CA ARG A 61 10.80 -9.30 2.68
C ARG A 61 10.34 -8.22 3.63
N GLU A 62 11.17 -7.95 4.63
CA GLU A 62 10.87 -6.98 5.68
C GLU A 62 11.82 -5.81 5.59
N LEU A 63 11.26 -4.62 5.70
CA LEU A 63 12.05 -3.40 5.79
C LEU A 63 12.30 -3.10 7.26
N PHE A 64 13.57 -3.00 7.64
CA PHE A 64 14.01 -2.56 8.97
C PHE A 64 14.02 -1.03 9.03
N VAL A 65 12.84 -0.42 8.87
CA VAL A 65 12.67 1.04 8.84
C VAL A 65 12.33 1.64 10.20
N ASP A 66 11.88 0.82 11.13
CA ASP A 66 11.53 1.19 12.50
C ASP A 66 11.85 0.05 13.49
N GLY A 67 11.47 0.22 14.76
CA GLY A 67 11.69 -0.75 15.83
C GLY A 67 10.68 -1.90 15.89
N GLY A 68 9.66 -1.93 15.02
CA GLY A 68 8.54 -2.87 15.14
C GLY A 68 8.93 -4.35 14.98
N LEU A 69 10.06 -4.63 14.33
CA LEU A 69 10.63 -5.98 14.15
C LEU A 69 11.89 -6.22 14.99
N ILE A 70 12.22 -5.30 15.90
CA ILE A 70 13.49 -5.29 16.61
C ILE A 70 13.21 -5.35 18.11
N ASP A 71 13.45 -6.51 18.70
CA ASP A 71 13.34 -6.72 20.16
C ASP A 71 14.38 -5.88 20.92
N ARG A 72 15.65 -5.93 20.50
CA ARG A 72 16.74 -5.18 21.15
C ARG A 72 17.87 -4.77 20.20
N LEU A 73 18.44 -3.60 20.44
CA LEU A 73 19.71 -3.13 19.85
C LEU A 73 20.69 -2.79 20.98
N ASP A 74 21.86 -3.42 20.99
CA ASP A 74 22.89 -3.21 22.02
C ASP A 74 24.22 -2.72 21.41
N GLY A 75 25.05 -2.09 22.24
CA GLY A 75 26.40 -1.65 21.87
C GLY A 75 26.38 -0.54 20.81
N ASN A 76 27.24 -0.67 19.80
CA ASN A 76 27.41 0.33 18.73
C ASN A 76 26.56 0.04 17.47
N VAL A 77 25.45 -0.69 17.61
CA VAL A 77 24.53 -1.01 16.51
C VAL A 77 23.47 0.09 16.37
N ARG A 78 23.15 0.48 15.13
CA ARG A 78 22.08 1.43 14.82
C ARG A 78 21.40 1.09 13.51
N LEU A 79 20.12 1.46 13.38
CA LEU A 79 19.46 1.51 12.08
C LEU A 79 20.08 2.64 11.25
N GLN A 80 20.44 2.34 10.01
CA GLN A 80 21.04 3.30 9.10
C GLN A 80 20.31 3.27 7.76
N MET A 81 19.71 4.41 7.39
CA MET A 81 19.15 4.58 6.05
C MET A 81 20.30 4.73 5.05
N HIS A 82 20.41 3.76 4.14
CA HIS A 82 21.41 3.82 3.07
C HIS A 82 21.04 4.93 2.08
N ARG A 83 22.05 5.67 1.61
CA ARG A 83 21.86 6.66 0.55
C ARG A 83 21.95 5.97 -0.81
N PRO A 84 20.98 6.17 -1.72
CA PRO A 84 21.10 5.65 -3.07
C PRO A 84 22.33 6.26 -3.74
N ILE A 85 23.10 5.42 -4.43
CA ILE A 85 24.23 5.84 -5.25
C ILE A 85 23.71 5.94 -6.68
N PRO A 86 23.74 7.12 -7.32
CA PRO A 86 23.40 7.24 -8.73
C PRO A 86 24.25 6.28 -9.58
N ARG A 87 23.60 5.60 -10.51
CA ARG A 87 24.21 4.66 -11.46
C ARG A 87 24.00 5.16 -12.89
N GLU A 88 24.35 4.34 -13.85
CA GLU A 88 24.09 4.57 -15.27
C GLU A 88 22.61 4.84 -15.57
N VAL A 89 22.35 5.46 -16.72
CA VAL A 89 20.99 5.67 -17.21
C VAL A 89 20.41 4.32 -17.62
N ALA A 90 19.44 3.82 -16.85
CA ALA A 90 18.80 2.53 -17.09
C ALA A 90 17.92 2.51 -18.35
N ILE A 91 17.23 3.62 -18.65
CA ILE A 91 16.39 3.77 -19.84
C ILE A 91 16.32 5.25 -20.25
N VAL A 92 16.47 5.50 -21.55
CA VAL A 92 16.26 6.82 -22.17
C VAL A 92 14.86 6.83 -22.79
N HIS A 93 14.13 7.94 -22.74
CA HIS A 93 12.80 8.10 -23.35
C HIS A 93 12.85 9.19 -24.42
N ASP A 94 13.12 8.82 -25.67
CA ASP A 94 13.48 9.72 -26.76
C ASP A 94 12.82 9.35 -28.10
N ALA A 95 11.99 8.29 -28.13
CA ALA A 95 11.26 7.93 -29.33
C ALA A 95 10.18 8.99 -29.66
N PRO A 96 9.77 9.15 -30.95
CA PRO A 96 8.81 10.17 -31.37
C PRO A 96 7.48 10.16 -30.59
N TRP A 97 7.00 8.96 -30.23
CA TRP A 97 5.78 8.77 -29.44
C TRP A 97 5.98 8.90 -27.93
N GLU A 98 7.21 8.81 -27.43
CA GLU A 98 7.52 9.02 -26.02
C GLU A 98 7.55 10.51 -25.68
N GLY A 99 8.10 11.32 -26.59
CA GLY A 99 8.27 12.74 -26.41
C GLY A 99 9.48 13.09 -25.54
N THR A 100 9.36 14.17 -24.76
CA THR A 100 10.45 14.75 -23.95
C THR A 100 10.28 14.53 -22.46
N GLY A 101 9.18 13.89 -22.04
CA GLY A 101 8.84 13.64 -20.65
C GLY A 101 8.31 12.23 -20.44
N SER A 102 8.60 11.67 -19.26
CA SER A 102 8.14 10.35 -18.84
C SER A 102 7.89 10.33 -17.34
N GLY A 103 7.18 9.29 -16.87
CA GLY A 103 6.92 9.08 -15.45
C GLY A 103 6.00 7.87 -15.21
N TYR A 104 5.59 7.70 -13.95
CA TYR A 104 4.62 6.67 -13.53
C TYR A 104 5.02 5.26 -13.96
N HIS A 105 6.28 4.91 -13.74
CA HIS A 105 6.83 3.60 -14.02
C HIS A 105 6.23 2.54 -13.08
N SER A 106 5.45 1.62 -13.61
CA SER A 106 5.06 0.38 -12.91
C SER A 106 6.03 -0.72 -13.31
N ILE A 107 6.81 -1.23 -12.36
CA ILE A 107 7.85 -2.24 -12.62
C ILE A 107 7.61 -3.45 -11.72
N PHE A 108 7.59 -4.64 -12.32
CA PHE A 108 7.51 -5.89 -11.56
C PHE A 108 8.18 -7.04 -12.31
N GLN A 109 8.59 -8.06 -11.56
CA GLN A 109 9.12 -9.31 -12.11
C GLN A 109 7.97 -10.28 -12.43
N ASP A 110 8.00 -10.86 -13.62
CA ASP A 110 7.09 -11.89 -14.14
C ASP A 110 7.94 -13.04 -14.68
N GLY A 111 8.18 -14.04 -13.83
CA GLY A 111 9.08 -15.15 -14.14
C GLY A 111 10.52 -14.65 -14.41
N PRO A 112 11.13 -15.00 -15.56
CA PRO A 112 12.49 -14.60 -15.90
C PRO A 112 12.60 -13.17 -16.44
N MET A 113 11.48 -12.44 -16.56
CA MET A 113 11.43 -11.11 -17.15
C MET A 113 10.97 -10.07 -16.13
N TYR A 114 11.59 -8.91 -16.14
CA TYR A 114 11.06 -7.68 -15.57
C TYR A 114 10.25 -6.96 -16.64
N ARG A 115 9.08 -6.46 -16.24
CA ARG A 115 8.17 -5.69 -17.09
C ARG A 115 8.08 -4.27 -16.55
N MET A 116 8.06 -3.29 -17.44
CA MET A 116 7.92 -1.87 -17.13
C MET A 116 6.80 -1.28 -17.98
N TYR A 117 5.89 -0.56 -17.33
CA TYR A 117 4.86 0.25 -17.97
C TYR A 117 5.08 1.70 -17.57
N TYR A 118 5.04 2.63 -18.52
CA TYR A 118 5.38 4.02 -18.23
C TYR A 118 4.59 5.00 -19.08
N LYS A 119 4.47 6.23 -18.59
CA LYS A 119 3.86 7.35 -19.27
C LYS A 119 4.79 7.86 -20.37
N ALA A 120 4.26 8.01 -21.58
CA ALA A 120 4.85 8.82 -22.63
C ALA A 120 4.17 10.20 -22.68
N TRP A 121 4.97 11.27 -22.75
CA TRP A 121 4.49 12.64 -22.74
C TRP A 121 5.43 13.60 -23.48
N HIS A 122 4.90 14.38 -24.41
CA HIS A 122 5.65 15.49 -24.99
C HIS A 122 5.42 16.79 -24.24
N LEU A 123 6.51 17.44 -23.85
CA LEU A 123 6.53 18.77 -23.25
C LEU A 123 7.43 19.68 -24.06
N ASP A 124 6.85 20.75 -24.58
CA ASP A 124 7.59 21.81 -25.27
C ASP A 124 7.39 23.12 -24.52
N ALA A 125 8.48 23.65 -23.95
CA ALA A 125 8.48 24.90 -23.22
C ALA A 125 8.94 26.03 -24.14
N GLN A 126 7.99 26.74 -24.76
CA GLN A 126 8.28 27.89 -25.61
C GLN A 126 7.80 29.19 -24.96
N LYS A 127 8.70 30.17 -24.83
CA LYS A 127 8.39 31.54 -24.36
C LYS A 127 7.60 31.56 -23.04
N GLY A 128 7.96 30.71 -22.09
CA GLY A 128 7.30 30.60 -20.78
C GLY A 128 5.93 29.91 -20.78
N LYS A 129 5.51 29.32 -21.90
CA LYS A 129 4.31 28.48 -22.01
C LYS A 129 4.70 27.02 -22.20
N LEU A 130 3.96 26.12 -21.57
CA LEU A 130 4.11 24.67 -21.75
C LEU A 130 3.08 24.18 -22.75
N ASN A 131 3.53 23.68 -23.89
CA ASN A 131 2.71 22.97 -24.86
C ASN A 131 2.88 21.46 -24.65
N SER A 132 1.77 20.73 -24.59
CA SER A 132 1.77 19.27 -24.48
C SER A 132 0.90 18.56 -25.52
N ASN A 133 0.57 19.27 -26.60
CA ASN A 133 -0.40 18.82 -27.61
C ASN A 133 0.25 18.18 -28.84
N ARG A 134 1.57 17.93 -28.83
CA ARG A 134 2.25 17.33 -29.99
C ARG A 134 1.71 15.95 -30.32
N HIS A 135 1.50 15.14 -29.30
CA HIS A 135 0.81 13.86 -29.37
C HIS A 135 0.10 13.62 -28.04
N PRO A 136 -0.94 12.77 -28.00
CA PRO A 136 -1.60 12.42 -26.75
C PRO A 136 -0.66 11.71 -25.77
N LEU A 137 -1.11 11.57 -24.54
CA LEU A 137 -0.45 10.70 -23.57
C LEU A 137 -0.62 9.24 -23.99
N TYR A 138 0.43 8.43 -23.82
CA TYR A 138 0.38 6.98 -24.03
C TYR A 138 0.88 6.23 -22.79
N CYS A 139 0.44 4.98 -22.65
CA CYS A 139 1.11 3.99 -21.82
C CYS A 139 2.01 3.15 -22.72
N CYS A 140 3.31 3.12 -22.43
CA CYS A 140 4.32 2.37 -23.18
C CYS A 140 4.87 1.21 -22.33
N TYR A 141 5.51 0.25 -23.00
CA TYR A 141 6.03 -0.97 -22.39
C TYR A 141 7.53 -1.18 -22.66
N ALA A 142 8.27 -1.62 -21.65
CA ALA A 142 9.65 -2.08 -21.79
C ALA A 142 9.86 -3.36 -20.98
N GLU A 143 10.87 -4.15 -21.36
CA GLU A 143 11.21 -5.41 -20.70
C GLU A 143 12.70 -5.58 -20.48
N SER A 144 13.05 -6.35 -19.45
CA SER A 144 14.44 -6.58 -19.04
C SER A 144 14.62 -7.97 -18.43
N ARG A 145 15.78 -8.60 -18.62
CA ARG A 145 16.10 -9.90 -17.99
C ARG A 145 16.78 -9.75 -16.63
N ASP A 146 17.37 -8.59 -16.35
CA ASP A 146 18.19 -8.32 -15.18
C ASP A 146 17.68 -7.14 -14.34
N GLY A 147 16.66 -6.42 -14.82
CA GLY A 147 16.12 -5.23 -14.18
C GLY A 147 17.00 -3.97 -14.36
N ILE A 148 18.11 -4.09 -15.08
CA ILE A 148 19.11 -3.03 -15.28
C ILE A 148 19.08 -2.56 -16.74
N HIS A 149 19.15 -3.49 -17.69
CA HIS A 149 19.15 -3.19 -19.12
C HIS A 149 17.76 -3.41 -19.71
N TRP A 150 17.19 -2.36 -20.29
CA TRP A 150 15.80 -2.35 -20.77
C TRP A 150 15.72 -2.32 -22.30
N GLN A 151 14.78 -3.09 -22.83
CA GLN A 151 14.45 -3.15 -24.25
C GLN A 151 13.02 -2.67 -24.48
N LYS A 152 12.81 -1.88 -25.53
CA LYS A 152 11.49 -1.39 -25.97
C LYS A 152 11.07 -2.14 -27.24
N PRO A 153 10.24 -3.19 -27.14
CA PRO A 153 9.87 -4.00 -28.30
C PRO A 153 8.96 -3.22 -29.26
N LYS A 154 9.06 -3.52 -30.56
CA LYS A 154 8.12 -3.02 -31.57
C LYS A 154 6.86 -3.89 -31.54
N LEU A 155 5.85 -3.44 -30.81
CA LEU A 155 4.65 -4.23 -30.49
C LEU A 155 3.66 -4.34 -31.65
N GLY A 156 3.57 -3.33 -32.52
CA GLY A 156 2.63 -3.37 -33.65
C GLY A 156 1.16 -3.14 -33.27
N ILE A 157 0.87 -2.64 -32.07
CA ILE A 157 -0.50 -2.57 -31.52
C ILE A 157 -1.19 -1.25 -31.83
N HIS A 158 -0.59 -0.12 -31.45
CA HIS A 158 -1.19 1.21 -31.64
C HIS A 158 -0.41 2.02 -32.67
N GLU A 159 -1.12 2.83 -33.47
CA GLU A 159 -0.53 3.67 -34.49
C GLU A 159 -0.01 4.99 -33.90
N HIS A 160 1.13 5.45 -34.42
CA HIS A 160 1.69 6.77 -34.19
C HIS A 160 2.40 7.25 -35.47
N ASP A 161 2.02 8.42 -35.97
CA ASP A 161 2.58 9.03 -37.18
C ASP A 161 2.64 8.04 -38.38
N GLY A 162 1.57 7.30 -38.61
CA GLY A 162 1.44 6.35 -39.72
C GLY A 162 2.17 5.01 -39.51
N SER A 163 2.69 4.73 -38.31
CA SER A 163 3.40 3.48 -38.02
C SER A 163 2.98 2.85 -36.69
N THR A 164 2.93 1.52 -36.65
CA THR A 164 2.75 0.75 -35.40
C THR A 164 4.07 0.20 -34.85
N LYS A 165 5.22 0.57 -35.45
CA LYS A 165 6.57 0.13 -35.02
C LYS A 165 7.04 0.88 -33.76
N ASN A 166 6.25 0.79 -32.69
CA ASN A 166 6.45 1.43 -31.40
C ASN A 166 6.15 0.44 -30.26
N ASN A 167 6.29 0.87 -29.02
CA ASN A 167 6.03 0.08 -27.81
C ASN A 167 4.80 0.57 -27.00
N ILE A 168 3.82 1.17 -27.67
CA ILE A 168 2.59 1.64 -27.04
C ILE A 168 1.68 0.45 -26.73
N VAL A 169 1.15 0.37 -25.51
CA VAL A 169 0.17 -0.64 -25.08
C VAL A 169 -1.21 -0.06 -24.81
N ALA A 170 -1.32 1.25 -24.54
CA ALA A 170 -2.61 1.93 -24.44
C ALA A 170 -2.52 3.36 -24.99
N ALA A 171 -3.52 3.72 -25.80
CA ALA A 171 -3.72 5.02 -26.43
C ALA A 171 -5.16 5.52 -26.16
N PRO A 172 -5.41 6.84 -26.12
CA PRO A 172 -6.77 7.36 -25.96
C PRO A 172 -7.65 7.03 -27.18
N GLY A 173 -8.97 7.06 -27.00
CA GLY A 173 -9.93 6.85 -28.09
C GLY A 173 -10.10 5.40 -28.55
N THR A 174 -9.39 4.45 -27.95
CA THR A 174 -9.41 3.01 -28.31
C THR A 174 -10.60 2.23 -27.73
N HIS A 175 -11.29 2.79 -26.73
CA HIS A 175 -12.40 2.12 -26.02
C HIS A 175 -13.61 3.04 -25.81
N PRO A 176 -14.26 3.58 -26.85
CA PRO A 176 -15.48 4.36 -26.69
C PRO A 176 -16.60 3.52 -26.02
N PRO A 177 -17.45 4.11 -25.15
CA PRO A 177 -17.56 5.55 -24.84
C PRO A 177 -16.62 6.04 -23.72
N LEU A 178 -15.67 5.22 -23.25
CA LEU A 178 -14.78 5.60 -22.14
C LEU A 178 -13.75 6.65 -22.58
N ASN A 179 -13.62 7.71 -21.78
CA ASN A 179 -12.60 8.75 -21.97
C ASN A 179 -11.29 8.38 -21.25
N VAL A 180 -10.63 7.33 -21.75
CA VAL A 180 -9.41 6.77 -21.16
C VAL A 180 -8.22 7.73 -21.35
N ASP A 181 -7.56 8.06 -20.24
CA ASP A 181 -6.27 8.74 -20.17
C ASP A 181 -5.20 7.69 -19.78
N PRO A 182 -4.46 7.15 -20.76
CA PRO A 182 -3.45 6.13 -20.52
C PRO A 182 -2.14 6.73 -19.97
N GLY A 183 -2.05 8.05 -19.79
CA GLY A 183 -0.88 8.74 -19.27
C GLY A 183 -0.74 8.72 -17.75
N HIS A 184 -1.65 8.05 -17.04
CA HIS A 184 -1.60 7.85 -15.59
C HIS A 184 -1.68 6.36 -15.23
N PRO A 185 -0.81 5.50 -15.80
CA PRO A 185 -0.94 4.06 -15.66
C PRO A 185 -0.46 3.58 -14.29
N ALA A 186 -1.26 2.74 -13.64
CA ALA A 186 -0.76 1.87 -12.57
C ALA A 186 -1.04 0.42 -12.97
N VAL A 187 0.00 -0.31 -13.34
CA VAL A 187 -0.10 -1.67 -13.87
C VAL A 187 0.48 -2.67 -12.87
N PHE A 188 -0.21 -3.77 -12.65
CA PHE A 188 0.24 -4.84 -11.77
C PHE A 188 -0.13 -6.21 -12.33
N ARG A 189 0.69 -7.22 -12.00
CA ARG A 189 0.29 -8.62 -12.13
C ARG A 189 -0.67 -8.94 -10.99
N ASP A 190 -1.82 -9.54 -11.32
CA ASP A 190 -2.80 -9.89 -10.30
C ASP A 190 -2.37 -11.15 -9.55
N GLU A 191 -2.05 -10.99 -8.27
CA GLU A 191 -1.67 -12.09 -7.37
C GLU A 191 -2.88 -12.76 -6.71
N ASN A 192 -4.10 -12.33 -7.02
CA ASN A 192 -5.31 -13.00 -6.55
C ASN A 192 -5.33 -14.44 -7.11
N PRO A 193 -5.35 -15.49 -6.26
CA PRO A 193 -5.38 -16.89 -6.72
C PRO A 193 -6.67 -17.23 -7.49
N SER A 194 -7.70 -16.41 -7.37
CA SER A 194 -8.96 -16.54 -8.12
C SER A 194 -9.04 -15.60 -9.33
N ALA A 195 -7.95 -14.93 -9.72
CA ALA A 195 -7.93 -14.11 -10.93
C ALA A 195 -8.21 -14.99 -12.16
N ALA A 196 -9.14 -14.53 -13.00
CA ALA A 196 -9.45 -15.21 -14.26
C ALA A 196 -8.23 -15.17 -15.20
N PRO A 197 -8.02 -16.19 -16.06
CA PRO A 197 -6.87 -16.22 -16.98
C PRO A 197 -6.78 -15.01 -17.91
N ASP A 198 -7.91 -14.42 -18.29
CA ASP A 198 -7.99 -13.21 -19.12
C ASP A 198 -7.71 -11.91 -18.35
N ALA A 199 -7.50 -12.00 -17.04
CA ALA A 199 -7.24 -10.90 -16.11
C ALA A 199 -5.96 -11.10 -15.30
N LYS A 200 -4.98 -11.82 -15.87
CA LYS A 200 -3.65 -12.05 -15.26
C LYS A 200 -2.93 -10.74 -14.93
N TYR A 201 -3.12 -9.71 -15.75
CA TYR A 201 -2.63 -8.36 -15.48
C TYR A 201 -3.79 -7.40 -15.37
N LYS A 202 -3.60 -6.38 -14.55
CA LYS A 202 -4.57 -5.32 -14.35
C LYS A 202 -3.90 -3.97 -14.42
N ALA A 203 -4.65 -3.00 -14.93
CA ALA A 203 -4.24 -1.62 -14.98
C ALA A 203 -5.33 -0.73 -14.41
N ILE A 204 -4.92 0.33 -13.71
CA ILE A 204 -5.77 1.49 -13.45
C ILE A 204 -5.34 2.59 -14.40
N PHE A 205 -6.27 3.03 -15.23
CA PHE A 205 -6.14 4.25 -16.02
C PHE A 205 -7.06 5.33 -15.47
N ARG A 206 -6.70 6.59 -15.73
CA ARG A 206 -7.58 7.72 -15.42
C ARG A 206 -8.67 7.80 -16.48
N SER A 207 -9.87 8.18 -16.06
CA SER A 207 -10.92 8.71 -16.95
C SER A 207 -10.90 10.22 -16.83
N SER A 208 -10.83 10.94 -17.96
CA SER A 208 -10.92 12.40 -17.95
C SER A 208 -12.36 12.90 -17.83
N ASN A 209 -13.33 12.12 -18.34
CA ASN A 209 -14.75 12.46 -18.27
C ASN A 209 -15.66 11.19 -18.25
N PRO A 210 -16.48 10.96 -17.22
CA PRO A 210 -16.41 11.66 -15.93
C PRO A 210 -15.05 11.40 -15.27
N ASN A 211 -14.54 12.38 -14.51
CA ASN A 211 -13.24 12.24 -13.85
C ASN A 211 -13.26 11.07 -12.86
N GLY A 212 -12.32 10.13 -13.01
CA GLY A 212 -12.32 8.91 -12.20
C GLY A 212 -11.24 7.91 -12.56
N LEU A 213 -11.35 6.70 -12.00
CA LEU A 213 -10.44 5.57 -12.27
C LEU A 213 -11.16 4.43 -12.98
N LEU A 214 -10.54 3.92 -14.04
CA LEU A 214 -11.04 2.81 -14.84
C LEU A 214 -10.16 1.57 -14.65
N PRO A 215 -10.74 0.43 -14.26
CA PRO A 215 -10.03 -0.84 -14.21
C PRO A 215 -9.99 -1.48 -15.60
N PHE A 216 -8.79 -1.90 -15.99
CA PHE A 216 -8.54 -2.67 -17.20
C PHE A 216 -7.92 -4.01 -16.84
N LYS A 217 -8.17 -5.03 -17.66
CA LYS A 217 -7.61 -6.36 -17.55
C LYS A 217 -6.87 -6.74 -18.83
N SER A 218 -5.89 -7.63 -18.71
CA SER A 218 -5.16 -8.18 -19.84
C SER A 218 -4.67 -9.60 -19.52
N PRO A 219 -4.74 -10.54 -20.48
CA PRO A 219 -4.12 -11.86 -20.35
C PRO A 219 -2.58 -11.82 -20.46
N ASP A 220 -2.04 -10.90 -21.26
CA ASP A 220 -0.63 -10.87 -21.67
C ASP A 220 0.14 -9.62 -21.19
N GLY A 221 -0.59 -8.62 -20.68
CA GLY A 221 -0.08 -7.34 -20.22
C GLY A 221 0.08 -6.32 -21.35
N LEU A 222 -0.27 -6.67 -22.59
CA LEU A 222 -0.08 -5.83 -23.78
C LEU A 222 -1.41 -5.41 -24.40
N HIS A 223 -2.40 -6.33 -24.43
CA HIS A 223 -3.73 -6.08 -24.96
C HIS A 223 -4.71 -5.87 -23.81
N TRP A 224 -5.20 -4.64 -23.67
CA TRP A 224 -6.01 -4.22 -22.53
C TRP A 224 -7.49 -4.12 -22.90
N SER A 225 -8.35 -4.60 -22.00
CA SER A 225 -9.81 -4.48 -22.12
C SER A 225 -10.39 -3.86 -20.84
N PRO A 226 -11.36 -2.93 -20.95
CA PRO A 226 -12.00 -2.36 -19.77
C PRO A 226 -12.78 -3.45 -19.02
N MET A 227 -12.76 -3.39 -17.69
CA MET A 227 -13.55 -4.29 -16.84
C MET A 227 -14.94 -3.72 -16.52
N THR A 228 -15.15 -2.42 -16.76
CA THR A 228 -16.40 -1.71 -16.51
C THR A 228 -16.67 -0.69 -17.62
N ASP A 229 -17.94 -0.29 -17.77
CA ASP A 229 -18.42 0.72 -18.71
C ASP A 229 -18.36 2.16 -18.16
N LYS A 230 -17.99 2.31 -16.90
CA LYS A 230 -17.83 3.59 -16.19
C LYS A 230 -16.74 3.52 -15.12
N PRO A 231 -16.21 4.68 -14.66
CA PRO A 231 -15.22 4.70 -13.59
C PRO A 231 -15.72 4.05 -12.29
N ILE A 232 -14.87 3.24 -11.65
CA ILE A 232 -15.18 2.59 -10.36
C ILE A 232 -15.01 3.54 -9.17
N LEU A 233 -14.22 4.61 -9.37
CA LEU A 233 -14.03 5.68 -8.40
C LEU A 233 -14.22 6.99 -9.16
N SER A 234 -15.12 7.85 -8.68
CA SER A 234 -15.43 9.15 -9.26
C SER A 234 -15.88 10.13 -8.15
N GLY A 235 -15.85 11.43 -8.45
CA GLY A 235 -16.38 12.48 -7.55
C GLY A 235 -15.54 12.83 -6.31
N ILE A 236 -14.54 12.03 -5.93
CA ILE A 236 -13.66 12.31 -4.78
C ILE A 236 -12.19 11.98 -5.14
N GLY A 237 -11.50 12.96 -5.71
CA GLY A 237 -10.08 12.83 -6.08
C GLY A 237 -9.75 13.62 -7.33
N ALA A 238 -8.52 14.10 -7.43
CA ALA A 238 -8.05 14.72 -8.67
C ALA A 238 -7.60 13.68 -9.69
N PHE A 239 -7.08 12.54 -9.22
CA PHE A 239 -6.60 11.42 -10.04
C PHE A 239 -5.48 11.78 -11.03
N ASP A 240 -4.88 12.96 -10.90
CA ASP A 240 -3.82 13.56 -11.72
C ASP A 240 -2.40 12.99 -11.46
N SER A 241 -2.30 11.93 -10.66
CA SER A 241 -1.06 11.18 -10.40
C SER A 241 -1.21 9.70 -10.76
N GLN A 242 -0.13 8.92 -10.63
CA GLN A 242 -0.26 7.46 -10.64
C GLN A 242 -1.12 7.00 -9.47
N ASN A 243 -2.26 6.36 -9.75
CA ASN A 243 -3.20 5.88 -8.74
C ASN A 243 -3.00 4.38 -8.54
N LEU A 244 -2.28 4.01 -7.49
CA LEU A 244 -1.87 2.63 -7.26
C LEU A 244 -3.08 1.76 -6.92
N ALA A 245 -3.15 0.57 -7.50
CA ALA A 245 -4.02 -0.50 -7.05
C ALA A 245 -3.31 -1.85 -7.16
N PHE A 246 -3.67 -2.79 -6.29
CA PHE A 246 -3.13 -4.15 -6.28
C PHE A 246 -4.02 -5.08 -5.45
N TRP A 247 -3.82 -6.39 -5.61
CA TRP A 247 -4.38 -7.39 -4.70
C TRP A 247 -3.55 -7.43 -3.41
N ASP A 248 -4.20 -7.19 -2.26
CA ASP A 248 -3.56 -7.38 -0.95
C ASP A 248 -3.88 -8.80 -0.43
N PRO A 249 -2.90 -9.72 -0.42
CA PRO A 249 -3.10 -11.08 0.04
C PRO A 249 -3.33 -11.17 1.56
N THR A 250 -2.83 -10.22 2.35
CA THR A 250 -2.95 -10.22 3.82
C THR A 250 -4.40 -10.06 4.27
N ILE A 251 -5.20 -9.30 3.52
CA ILE A 251 -6.63 -9.11 3.81
C ILE A 251 -7.56 -9.76 2.77
N GLY A 252 -6.99 -10.41 1.75
CA GLY A 252 -7.73 -11.06 0.66
C GLY A 252 -8.63 -10.10 -0.12
N LYS A 253 -8.17 -8.88 -0.39
CA LYS A 253 -8.96 -7.82 -1.05
C LYS A 253 -8.08 -6.94 -1.93
N TYR A 254 -8.66 -6.35 -2.97
CA TYR A 254 -8.00 -5.29 -3.72
C TYR A 254 -7.97 -3.97 -2.93
N ARG A 255 -6.82 -3.31 -2.96
CA ARG A 255 -6.62 -1.95 -2.42
C ARG A 255 -6.32 -0.98 -3.55
N ALA A 256 -6.72 0.27 -3.37
CA ALA A 256 -6.26 1.39 -4.18
C ALA A 256 -5.88 2.58 -3.31
N TYR A 257 -4.92 3.36 -3.78
CA TYR A 257 -4.41 4.58 -3.17
C TYR A 257 -4.46 5.71 -4.20
N TRP A 258 -5.07 6.83 -3.81
CA TRP A 258 -5.13 8.02 -4.64
C TRP A 258 -5.04 9.29 -3.78
N ARG A 259 -4.73 10.40 -4.45
CA ARG A 259 -4.67 11.72 -3.83
C ARG A 259 -6.03 12.41 -3.88
N ILE A 260 -6.36 13.09 -2.80
CA ILE A 260 -7.49 14.01 -2.71
C ILE A 260 -6.98 15.41 -2.39
N PHE A 261 -7.72 16.42 -2.84
CA PHE A 261 -7.56 17.80 -2.36
C PHE A 261 -8.70 18.12 -1.39
N THR A 262 -8.37 18.64 -0.22
CA THR A 262 -9.34 19.07 0.80
C THR A 262 -9.31 20.60 0.89
N ALA A 263 -10.09 21.27 0.03
CA ALA A 263 -10.28 22.73 -0.10
C ALA A 263 -9.07 23.59 -0.57
N GLY A 264 -9.34 24.68 -1.32
CA GLY A 264 -8.41 25.77 -1.66
C GLY A 264 -7.90 25.80 -3.13
N VAL A 265 -7.97 26.97 -3.77
CA VAL A 265 -7.26 27.26 -5.04
C VAL A 265 -5.81 27.61 -4.69
N THR A 266 -4.86 27.08 -5.46
CA THR A 266 -3.42 27.10 -5.18
C THR A 266 -2.81 28.50 -5.09
N SER A 267 -2.62 29.01 -3.88
CA SER A 267 -1.54 29.94 -3.54
C SER A 267 -0.93 29.57 -2.18
N LYS A 268 0.10 28.71 -2.24
CA LYS A 268 1.01 28.28 -1.15
C LYS A 268 0.39 27.40 -0.04
N ALA A 269 0.91 26.17 0.03
CA ALA A 269 0.79 25.17 1.11
C ALA A 269 -0.61 24.53 1.32
N LEU A 270 -0.90 23.49 0.54
CA LEU A 270 -1.89 22.46 0.91
C LEU A 270 -1.17 21.15 1.24
N THR A 271 -1.66 20.47 2.28
CA THR A 271 -1.26 19.12 2.64
C THR A 271 -2.01 18.13 1.76
N SER A 272 -1.32 17.45 0.85
CA SER A 272 -1.89 16.29 0.15
C SER A 272 -2.13 15.16 1.16
N ARG A 273 -3.33 14.59 1.19
CA ARG A 273 -3.62 13.37 1.95
C ARG A 273 -3.83 12.20 1.00
N SER A 274 -3.24 11.05 1.32
CA SER A 274 -3.51 9.77 0.66
C SER A 274 -4.74 9.11 1.27
N ARG A 275 -5.66 8.61 0.45
CA ARG A 275 -6.79 7.79 0.92
C ARG A 275 -6.66 6.37 0.38
N SER A 276 -6.98 5.38 1.21
CA SER A 276 -7.09 3.98 0.83
C SER A 276 -8.55 3.52 0.83
N SER A 277 -8.99 2.75 -0.15
CA SER A 277 -10.36 2.19 -0.20
C SER A 277 -10.53 0.89 0.61
N ARG A 278 -11.74 0.68 1.13
CA ARG A 278 -12.32 -0.64 1.49
C ARG A 278 -12.68 -1.42 0.20
N PRO A 279 -12.91 -2.76 0.21
CA PRO A 279 -12.71 -3.64 -0.97
C PRO A 279 -13.37 -3.16 -2.26
N LEU A 280 -12.59 -3.14 -3.34
CA LEU A 280 -12.97 -2.63 -4.67
C LEU A 280 -13.81 -3.59 -5.51
N PHE A 281 -13.89 -4.86 -5.12
CA PHE A 281 -14.60 -5.89 -5.88
C PHE A 281 -15.50 -6.70 -4.92
N LYS A 282 -16.81 -6.69 -5.19
CA LYS A 282 -17.71 -7.70 -4.63
C LYS A 282 -17.35 -9.04 -5.29
N LYS A 283 -17.27 -10.11 -4.48
CA LYS A 283 -17.25 -11.48 -5.01
C LYS A 283 -18.42 -11.66 -5.99
N PRO A 284 -18.22 -12.33 -7.13
CA PRO A 284 -19.35 -12.93 -7.84
C PRO A 284 -20.04 -13.89 -6.87
N GLY A 285 -21.37 -13.81 -6.78
CA GLY A 285 -22.18 -14.85 -6.15
C GLY A 285 -22.22 -16.11 -7.01
#